data_AF-A0A0N4US14-F1
#
_entry.id   AF-A0A0N4US14-F1
#
_cell.length_a   1.000
_cell.length_b   1.000
_cell.length_c   1.000
_cell.angle_alpha   90.00
_cell.angle_beta   90.00
_cell.angle_gamma   90.00
#
_symmetry.space_group_name_H-M   'P 1'
#
loop_
_entity.id
_entity.type
_entity.pdbx_description
1 polymer ?
#
loop_
_entity_poly.entity_id
_entity_poly.type
_entity_poly.pdbx_seq_one_letter_code
_entity_poly.pdbx_strand_id
1 'polypeptide(L)'
;MFAVIISLLLLPLTSAGNVDIEECVKLVGNPAKKRPTVDSCPEDPVCSSIFVYHQAAPNDLVNNLMEDQDYKIPELCNKVKDFAARMCPKTCAMCCKTKEFNCHDVSPDACRRLDRNICLTAPSVALSMCPFTCGLCHRPGAAGMCPDENENCAAIFYLDPTCSTDFMKRSCKKTCRLTDCLPG
;
A
#
# COMPACT_ATOMS: atom_id res chain seq x y z
N MET A 1 -6.16 44.79 -28.82
CA MET A 1 -6.96 43.67 -28.28
C MET A 1 -6.17 42.39 -28.53
N PHE A 2 -5.40 41.92 -27.55
CA PHE A 2 -4.54 40.72 -27.71
C PHE A 2 -5.32 39.49 -27.28
N ALA A 3 -5.68 38.63 -28.23
CA ALA A 3 -6.20 37.30 -27.97
C ALA A 3 -5.05 36.38 -27.60
N VAL A 4 -4.91 36.09 -26.30
CA VAL A 4 -3.99 35.06 -25.78
C VAL A 4 -4.69 33.71 -25.96
N ILE A 5 -4.36 33.00 -27.04
CA ILE A 5 -4.75 31.62 -27.26
C ILE A 5 -3.88 30.76 -26.35
N ILE A 6 -4.44 30.37 -25.22
CA ILE A 6 -3.85 29.41 -24.29
C ILE A 6 -3.96 28.02 -24.95
N SER A 7 -2.94 27.66 -25.73
CA SER A 7 -2.67 26.28 -26.13
C SER A 7 -2.19 25.50 -24.90
N LEU A 8 -3.12 25.13 -24.04
CA LEU A 8 -2.85 24.24 -22.91
C LEU A 8 -2.72 22.81 -23.43
N LEU A 9 -1.45 22.39 -23.59
CA LEU A 9 -0.94 21.05 -23.30
C LEU A 9 -1.84 19.86 -23.69
N LEU A 10 -1.86 19.52 -24.98
CA LEU A 10 -1.95 18.14 -25.43
C LEU A 10 -0.52 17.58 -25.54
N LEU A 11 0.16 17.42 -24.39
CA LEU A 11 1.29 16.49 -24.38
C LEU A 11 0.70 15.09 -24.46
N PRO A 12 1.04 14.27 -25.47
CA PRO A 12 0.73 12.86 -25.38
C PRO A 12 1.43 12.36 -24.12
N LEU A 13 0.64 11.91 -23.13
CA LEU A 13 1.15 10.95 -22.16
C LEU A 13 1.54 9.73 -22.99
N THR A 14 2.79 9.69 -23.46
CA THR A 14 3.40 8.49 -23.98
C THR A 14 3.48 7.55 -22.78
N SER A 15 2.45 6.72 -22.60
CA SER A 15 2.51 5.59 -21.70
C SER A 15 3.57 4.64 -22.26
N ALA A 16 4.80 4.81 -21.79
CA ALA A 16 5.75 3.71 -21.81
C ALA A 16 5.16 2.60 -20.91
N GLY A 17 5.41 1.33 -21.28
CA GLY A 17 4.46 0.21 -21.16
C GLY A 17 4.07 -0.24 -19.74
N ASN A 18 4.00 -1.55 -19.53
CA ASN A 18 3.85 -2.11 -18.20
C ASN A 18 5.23 -2.46 -17.66
N VAL A 19 5.47 -2.17 -16.39
CA VAL A 19 6.77 -2.28 -15.72
C VAL A 19 6.69 -3.25 -14.56
N ASP A 20 7.83 -3.81 -14.16
CA ASP A 20 7.91 -4.61 -12.93
C ASP A 20 7.61 -3.76 -11.70
N ILE A 21 7.02 -4.40 -10.69
CA ILE A 21 6.89 -3.80 -9.36
C ILE A 21 8.27 -3.62 -8.71
N GLU A 22 8.48 -2.48 -8.06
CA GLU A 22 9.70 -2.13 -7.35
C GLU A 22 9.52 -2.12 -5.83
N GLU A 23 8.29 -1.94 -5.37
CA GLU A 23 7.90 -1.84 -3.96
C GLU A 23 6.82 -2.85 -3.62
N CYS A 24 6.64 -3.13 -2.32
CA CYS A 24 5.75 -4.18 -1.86
C CYS A 24 6.05 -5.54 -2.53
N VAL A 25 7.32 -5.88 -2.80
CA VAL A 25 7.70 -7.08 -3.57
C VAL A 25 8.03 -8.27 -2.64
N LYS A 26 7.41 -9.42 -2.91
CA LYS A 26 7.86 -10.74 -2.45
C LYS A 26 8.44 -11.53 -3.63
N LEU A 27 9.43 -12.38 -3.36
CA LEU A 27 9.98 -13.30 -4.34
C LEU A 27 9.37 -14.69 -4.14
N VAL A 28 8.88 -15.31 -5.21
CA VAL A 28 8.28 -16.66 -5.19
C VAL A 28 8.91 -17.57 -6.23
N GLY A 29 8.91 -18.89 -5.98
CA GLY A 29 9.36 -19.90 -6.93
C GLY A 29 10.89 -19.97 -7.16
N ASN A 30 11.28 -20.85 -8.09
CA ASN A 30 12.64 -21.03 -8.58
C ASN A 30 12.58 -21.33 -10.10
N PRO A 31 12.97 -20.40 -11.00
CA PRO A 31 13.59 -19.11 -10.72
C PRO A 31 12.65 -18.13 -9.99
N ALA A 32 13.22 -17.22 -9.21
CA ALA A 32 12.46 -16.28 -8.40
C ALA A 32 11.66 -15.30 -9.28
N LYS A 33 10.40 -15.08 -8.91
CA LYS A 33 9.44 -14.18 -9.57
C LYS A 33 9.01 -13.06 -8.63
N LYS A 34 8.93 -11.83 -9.14
CA LYS A 34 8.49 -10.65 -8.38
C LYS A 34 6.96 -10.62 -8.30
N ARG A 35 6.43 -10.70 -7.09
CA ARG A 35 4.98 -10.67 -6.81
C ARG A 35 4.64 -9.61 -5.76
N PRO A 36 3.41 -9.09 -5.73
CA PRO A 36 2.97 -8.22 -4.65
C PRO A 36 2.99 -8.97 -3.32
N THR A 37 3.42 -8.31 -2.25
CA THR A 37 3.45 -8.90 -0.90
C THR A 37 2.01 -9.14 -0.43
N VAL A 38 1.11 -8.23 -0.77
CA VAL A 38 -0.33 -8.31 -0.53
C VAL A 38 -1.03 -8.33 -1.88
N ASP A 39 -1.73 -9.43 -2.19
CA ASP A 39 -2.30 -9.65 -3.52
C ASP A 39 -3.55 -8.77 -3.78
N SER A 40 -4.23 -8.31 -2.73
CA SER A 40 -5.41 -7.45 -2.87
C SER A 40 -5.69 -6.64 -1.61
N CYS A 41 -6.26 -5.45 -1.81
CA CYS A 41 -6.81 -4.54 -0.81
C CYS A 41 -7.96 -3.75 -1.46
N PRO A 42 -8.79 -3.05 -0.67
CA PRO A 42 -9.82 -2.16 -1.24
C PRO A 42 -9.20 -1.04 -2.09
N GLU A 43 -9.88 -0.67 -3.18
CA GLU A 43 -9.54 0.50 -3.99
C GLU A 43 -10.79 1.04 -4.71
N ASP A 44 -10.68 2.23 -5.29
CA ASP A 44 -11.77 2.85 -6.06
C ASP A 44 -11.92 2.18 -7.45
N PRO A 45 -13.14 1.86 -7.91
CA PRO A 45 -13.37 1.31 -9.26
C PRO A 45 -12.79 2.16 -10.41
N VAL A 46 -12.62 3.47 -10.21
CA VAL A 46 -12.04 4.40 -11.20
C VAL A 46 -10.58 4.09 -11.52
N CYS A 47 -9.89 3.31 -10.68
CA CYS A 47 -8.46 3.03 -10.83
C CYS A 47 -8.08 2.43 -12.18
N SER A 48 -8.96 1.61 -12.75
CA SER A 48 -8.78 1.04 -14.11
C SER A 48 -8.77 2.11 -15.22
N SER A 49 -9.39 3.27 -14.98
CA SER A 49 -9.43 4.41 -15.91
C SER A 49 -8.27 5.39 -15.69
N ILE A 50 -7.73 5.45 -14.46
CA ILE A 50 -6.58 6.31 -14.13
C ILE A 50 -5.27 5.62 -14.54
N PHE A 51 -5.10 4.35 -14.17
CA PHE A 51 -3.91 3.56 -14.40
C PHE A 51 -4.20 2.49 -15.45
N VAL A 52 -4.16 2.92 -16.71
CA VAL A 52 -4.49 2.06 -17.85
C VAL A 52 -3.29 1.16 -18.20
N TYR A 53 -3.52 -0.15 -18.23
CA TYR A 53 -2.53 -1.10 -18.74
C TYR A 53 -2.28 -0.90 -20.23
N HIS A 54 -1.02 -1.05 -20.64
CA HIS A 54 -0.65 -0.91 -22.04
C HIS A 54 -1.24 -2.05 -22.88
N GLN A 55 -2.09 -1.71 -23.86
CA GLN A 55 -2.85 -2.70 -24.64
C GLN A 55 -1.98 -3.56 -25.56
N ALA A 56 -0.77 -3.13 -25.92
CA ALA A 56 0.13 -3.93 -26.75
C ALA A 56 0.80 -5.10 -25.98
N ALA A 57 0.57 -5.20 -24.66
CA ALA A 57 1.07 -6.28 -23.82
C ALA A 57 -0.07 -6.98 -23.05
N PRO A 58 -1.06 -7.59 -23.75
CA PRO A 58 -2.24 -8.18 -23.13
C PRO A 58 -1.89 -9.36 -22.20
N ASN A 59 -0.75 -10.02 -22.45
CA ASN A 59 -0.27 -11.13 -21.64
C ASN A 59 0.09 -10.70 -20.22
N ASP A 60 0.40 -9.42 -19.97
CA ASP A 60 0.77 -8.96 -18.63
C ASP A 60 -0.37 -9.11 -17.63
N LEU A 61 -1.61 -8.84 -18.04
CA LEU A 61 -2.79 -9.04 -17.18
C LEU A 61 -3.02 -10.53 -16.88
N VAL A 62 -2.76 -11.40 -17.85
CA VAL A 62 -2.86 -12.86 -17.65
C VAL A 62 -1.76 -13.35 -16.72
N ASN A 63 -0.52 -12.92 -16.95
CA ASN A 63 0.65 -13.23 -16.13
C ASN A 63 0.47 -12.73 -14.68
N ASN A 64 -0.20 -11.60 -14.48
CA ASN A 64 -0.52 -11.09 -13.14
C ASN A 64 -1.41 -12.03 -12.33
N LEU A 65 -2.18 -12.92 -12.98
CA LEU A 65 -2.98 -13.94 -12.30
C LEU A 65 -2.19 -15.21 -11.97
N MET A 66 -0.99 -15.37 -12.53
CA MET A 66 -0.15 -16.57 -12.39
C MET A 66 0.98 -16.31 -11.40
N GLU A 67 1.08 -17.12 -10.33
CA GLU A 67 2.08 -16.92 -9.28
C GLU A 67 3.52 -17.19 -9.75
N ASP A 68 3.68 -18.01 -10.80
CA ASP A 68 4.96 -18.34 -11.44
C ASP A 68 5.41 -17.33 -12.51
N GLN A 69 4.70 -16.20 -12.64
CA GLN A 69 5.06 -15.10 -13.55
C GLN A 69 5.32 -13.80 -12.78
N ASP A 70 6.20 -12.97 -13.32
CA ASP A 70 6.48 -11.63 -12.76
C ASP A 70 5.25 -10.73 -12.88
N TYR A 71 4.94 -10.00 -11.82
CA TYR A 71 3.80 -9.08 -11.78
C TYR A 71 4.17 -7.73 -12.39
N LYS A 72 3.34 -7.25 -13.32
CA LYS A 72 3.50 -5.97 -14.01
C LYS A 72 2.42 -4.99 -13.62
N ILE A 73 2.76 -3.71 -13.59
CA ILE A 73 1.82 -2.59 -13.36
C ILE A 73 1.96 -1.54 -14.46
N PRO A 74 0.96 -0.67 -14.68
CA PRO A 74 1.12 0.47 -15.58
C PRO A 74 2.29 1.36 -15.13
N GLU A 75 3.13 1.81 -16.06
CA GLU A 75 4.31 2.64 -15.71
C GLU A 75 3.96 3.88 -14.90
N LEU A 76 2.78 4.46 -15.13
CA LEU A 76 2.30 5.62 -14.38
C LEU A 76 2.27 5.35 -12.87
N CYS A 77 1.99 4.12 -12.43
CA CYS A 77 2.05 3.75 -11.01
C CYS A 77 3.43 4.04 -10.38
N ASN A 78 4.52 3.79 -11.12
CA ASN A 78 5.88 4.06 -10.65
C ASN A 78 6.24 5.55 -10.72
N LYS A 79 5.60 6.33 -11.60
CA LYS A 79 5.83 7.77 -11.71
C LYS A 79 5.15 8.59 -10.62
N VAL A 80 3.98 8.15 -10.15
CA VAL A 80 3.18 8.86 -9.14
C VAL A 80 2.91 8.00 -7.90
N LYS A 81 3.96 7.38 -7.34
CA LYS A 81 3.86 6.33 -6.31
C LYS A 81 3.00 6.70 -5.10
N ASP A 82 3.14 7.90 -4.55
CA ASP A 82 2.38 8.32 -3.37
C ASP A 82 0.89 8.56 -3.68
N PHE A 83 0.57 8.95 -4.91
CA PHE A 83 -0.81 9.07 -5.37
C PHE A 83 -1.40 7.69 -5.66
N ALA A 84 -0.63 6.83 -6.35
CA ALA A 84 -0.98 5.45 -6.64
C ALA A 84 -1.26 4.64 -5.37
N ALA A 85 -0.40 4.74 -4.36
CA ALA A 85 -0.56 4.05 -3.07
C ALA A 85 -1.80 4.49 -2.29
N ARG A 86 -2.24 5.74 -2.45
CA ARG A 86 -3.42 6.28 -1.75
C ARG A 86 -4.72 5.99 -2.48
N MET A 87 -4.75 6.20 -3.80
CA MET A 87 -5.97 6.11 -4.59
C MET A 87 -6.23 4.70 -5.15
N CYS A 88 -5.17 4.05 -5.64
CA CYS A 88 -5.25 2.80 -6.41
C CYS A 88 -4.22 1.76 -5.96
N PRO A 89 -4.17 1.44 -4.65
CA PRO A 89 -3.14 0.57 -4.11
C PRO A 89 -3.17 -0.84 -4.68
N LYS A 90 -4.33 -1.37 -5.09
CA LYS A 90 -4.39 -2.72 -5.64
C LYS A 90 -3.95 -2.74 -7.11
N THR A 91 -4.47 -1.85 -7.94
CA THR A 91 -4.11 -1.71 -9.36
C THR A 91 -2.62 -1.47 -9.54
N CYS A 92 -2.00 -0.71 -8.64
CA CYS A 92 -0.57 -0.41 -8.66
C CYS A 92 0.28 -1.31 -7.75
N ALA A 93 -0.26 -2.41 -7.21
CA ALA A 93 0.43 -3.37 -6.35
C ALA A 93 1.09 -2.76 -5.08
N MET A 94 0.53 -1.68 -4.56
CA MET A 94 0.97 -0.94 -3.37
C MET A 94 0.09 -1.22 -2.13
N CYS A 95 -0.65 -2.33 -2.11
CA CYS A 95 -1.48 -2.69 -0.96
C CYS A 95 -0.70 -2.76 0.38
N CYS A 96 0.60 -3.10 0.36
CA CYS A 96 1.41 -3.10 1.58
C CYS A 96 1.58 -1.71 2.22
N LYS A 97 1.24 -0.63 1.50
CA LYS A 97 1.29 0.75 2.00
C LYS A 97 -0.03 1.21 2.61
N THR A 98 -1.14 0.49 2.40
CA THR A 98 -2.42 0.89 2.99
C THR A 98 -2.38 0.68 4.51
N LYS A 99 -3.21 1.42 5.25
CA LYS A 99 -3.24 1.34 6.72
C LYS A 99 -3.44 -0.08 7.25
N GLU A 100 -4.14 -0.94 6.51
CA GLU A 100 -4.41 -2.33 6.86
C GLU A 100 -3.14 -3.21 6.84
N PHE A 101 -2.17 -2.87 6.00
CA PHE A 101 -0.95 -3.66 5.77
C PHE A 101 0.34 -2.87 6.03
N ASN A 102 0.25 -1.62 6.47
CA ASN A 102 1.40 -0.79 6.79
C ASN A 102 1.91 -1.06 8.21
N CYS A 103 2.32 -2.30 8.48
CA CYS A 103 3.04 -2.71 9.69
C CYS A 103 3.80 -4.01 9.38
N HIS A 104 4.35 -4.66 10.40
CA HIS A 104 5.03 -5.95 10.26
C HIS A 104 4.39 -6.99 11.18
N ASP A 105 4.53 -8.26 10.82
CA ASP A 105 4.20 -9.35 11.72
C ASP A 105 5.24 -9.46 12.83
N VAL A 106 4.80 -9.64 14.07
CA VAL A 106 5.68 -9.85 15.23
C VAL A 106 6.31 -11.23 15.18
N SER A 107 5.62 -12.22 14.59
CA SER A 107 6.12 -13.59 14.43
C SER A 107 5.94 -14.10 12.99
N PRO A 108 6.71 -13.57 12.01
CA PRO A 108 6.50 -13.87 10.58
C PRO A 108 6.51 -15.37 10.23
N ASP A 109 7.33 -16.17 10.91
CA ASP A 109 7.40 -17.61 10.69
C ASP A 109 6.18 -18.36 11.22
N ALA A 110 5.59 -17.88 12.32
CA ALA A 110 4.31 -18.39 12.79
C ALA A 110 3.19 -18.00 11.82
N CYS A 111 3.17 -16.75 11.35
CA CYS A 111 2.15 -16.24 10.42
C CYS A 111 2.12 -17.01 9.09
N ARG A 112 3.28 -17.45 8.60
CA ARG A 112 3.38 -18.30 7.40
C ARG A 112 2.81 -19.70 7.60
N ARG A 113 2.80 -20.22 8.83
CA ARG A 113 2.30 -21.56 9.18
C ARG A 113 0.86 -21.54 9.71
N LEU A 114 0.41 -20.38 10.16
CA LEU A 114 -0.92 -20.19 10.70
C LEU A 114 -1.95 -20.39 9.59
N ASP A 115 -2.97 -21.19 9.88
CA ASP A 115 -4.18 -21.19 9.08
C ASP A 115 -4.75 -19.77 9.10
N ARG A 116 -4.97 -19.19 7.90
CA ARG A 116 -5.54 -17.83 7.75
C ARG A 116 -6.86 -17.68 8.50
N ASN A 117 -7.53 -18.77 8.86
CA ASN A 117 -8.67 -18.77 9.77
C ASN A 117 -8.39 -18.07 11.11
N ILE A 118 -7.15 -18.06 11.63
CA ILE A 118 -6.82 -17.34 12.88
C ILE A 118 -7.15 -15.84 12.79
N CYS A 119 -7.00 -15.24 11.59
CA CYS A 119 -7.32 -13.84 11.35
C CYS A 119 -8.80 -13.54 11.62
N LEU A 120 -9.67 -14.55 11.49
CA LEU A 120 -11.12 -14.46 11.71
C LEU A 120 -11.54 -14.97 13.08
N THR A 121 -10.97 -16.10 13.54
CA THR A 121 -11.42 -16.81 14.75
C THR A 121 -10.79 -16.30 16.03
N ALA A 122 -9.56 -15.77 15.98
CA ALA A 122 -8.87 -15.22 17.14
C ALA A 122 -8.22 -13.87 16.80
N PRO A 123 -9.02 -12.84 16.50
CA PRO A 123 -8.52 -11.55 16.03
C PRO A 123 -7.53 -10.88 17.00
N SER A 124 -7.65 -11.10 18.31
CA SER A 124 -6.69 -10.56 19.30
C SER A 124 -5.30 -11.21 19.19
N VAL A 125 -5.25 -12.51 18.91
CA VAL A 125 -3.99 -13.25 18.69
C VAL A 125 -3.40 -12.86 17.34
N ALA A 126 -4.25 -12.78 16.31
CA ALA A 126 -3.85 -12.29 14.99
C ALA A 126 -3.29 -10.87 15.05
N LEU A 127 -3.89 -9.98 15.83
CA LEU A 127 -3.45 -8.61 16.01
C LEU A 127 -2.08 -8.51 16.69
N SER A 128 -1.82 -9.33 17.70
CA SER A 128 -0.56 -9.29 18.45
C SER A 128 0.59 -10.01 17.73
N MET A 129 0.29 -11.05 16.94
CA MET A 129 1.33 -11.87 16.28
C MET A 129 1.48 -11.59 14.79
N CYS A 130 0.36 -11.46 14.09
CA CYS A 130 0.27 -11.47 12.63
C CYS A 130 -0.56 -10.31 12.04
N PRO A 131 -0.41 -9.07 12.52
CA PRO A 131 -1.27 -7.97 12.07
C PRO A 131 -1.08 -7.66 10.58
N PHE A 132 0.12 -7.82 10.02
CA PHE A 132 0.35 -7.61 8.59
C PHE A 132 -0.34 -8.71 7.79
N THR A 133 -0.06 -9.98 8.10
CA THR A 133 -0.66 -11.13 7.40
C THR A 133 -2.19 -11.08 7.45
N CYS A 134 -2.77 -10.59 8.54
CA CYS A 134 -4.21 -10.51 8.73
C CYS A 134 -4.85 -9.17 8.32
N GLY A 135 -4.09 -8.19 7.81
CA GLY A 135 -4.64 -6.88 7.41
C GLY A 135 -5.16 -6.02 8.57
N LEU A 136 -4.58 -6.19 9.75
CA LEU A 136 -5.00 -5.56 11.01
C LEU A 136 -4.10 -4.39 11.44
N CYS A 137 -3.15 -3.96 10.62
CA CYS A 137 -2.20 -2.89 10.98
C CYS A 137 -2.87 -1.54 11.33
N HIS A 138 -4.11 -1.34 10.89
CA HIS A 138 -4.92 -0.16 11.19
C HIS A 138 -5.53 -0.17 12.59
N ARG A 139 -5.38 -1.28 13.35
CA ARG A 139 -5.98 -1.43 14.67
C ARG A 139 -4.96 -1.12 15.77
N PRO A 140 -5.38 -0.42 16.85
CA PRO A 140 -4.58 -0.28 18.07
C PRO A 140 -4.08 -1.63 18.57
N GLY A 141 -2.79 -1.75 18.88
CA GLY A 141 -2.16 -2.98 19.35
C GLY A 141 -1.54 -3.85 18.26
N ALA A 142 -1.77 -3.54 16.98
CA ALA A 142 -1.07 -4.18 15.89
C ALA A 142 0.45 -4.00 16.04
N ALA A 143 1.17 -5.11 16.27
CA ALA A 143 2.60 -5.11 16.53
C ALA A 143 3.03 -4.19 17.70
N GLY A 144 2.15 -4.00 18.69
CA GLY A 144 2.41 -3.12 19.82
C GLY A 144 2.46 -1.63 19.45
N MET A 145 1.72 -1.22 18.41
CA MET A 145 1.67 0.16 17.94
C MET A 145 0.27 0.74 17.99
N CYS A 146 0.20 2.07 18.07
CA CYS A 146 -1.02 2.83 17.78
C CYS A 146 -1.00 3.29 16.33
N PRO A 147 -2.10 3.15 15.56
CA PRO A 147 -2.17 3.63 14.18
C PRO A 147 -2.27 5.16 14.12
N ASP A 148 -1.95 5.73 12.96
CA ASP A 148 -2.32 7.11 12.64
C ASP A 148 -3.79 7.15 12.21
N GLU A 149 -4.55 8.09 12.76
CA GLU A 149 -5.94 8.36 12.35
C GLU A 149 -6.00 9.30 11.15
N ASN A 150 -4.97 10.13 10.95
CA ASN A 150 -4.88 11.06 9.82
C ASN A 150 -3.86 10.56 8.77
N GLU A 151 -4.27 10.54 7.50
CA GLU A 151 -3.41 10.12 6.39
C GLU A 151 -2.23 11.05 6.10
N ASN A 152 -2.31 12.31 6.52
CA ASN A 152 -1.30 13.34 6.29
C ASN A 152 -0.29 13.45 7.43
N CYS A 153 -0.30 12.54 8.42
CA CYS A 153 0.61 12.59 9.55
C CYS A 153 2.09 12.66 9.14
N ALA A 154 2.49 11.95 8.08
CA ALA A 154 3.84 12.05 7.54
C ALA A 154 4.20 13.46 7.04
N ALA A 155 3.26 14.14 6.37
CA ALA A 155 3.45 15.52 5.91
C ALA A 155 3.49 16.52 7.07
N ILE A 156 2.60 16.34 8.06
CA ILE A 156 2.49 17.23 9.22
C ILE A 156 3.70 17.06 10.15
N PHE A 157 4.28 15.86 10.23
CA PHE A 157 5.50 15.60 10.99
C PHE A 157 6.70 16.43 10.51
N TYR A 158 6.77 16.80 9.23
CA TYR A 158 7.80 17.74 8.78
C TYR A 158 7.64 19.15 9.37
N LEU A 159 6.43 19.53 9.75
CA LEU A 159 6.10 20.83 10.36
C LEU A 159 6.21 20.79 11.89
N ASP A 160 5.83 19.66 12.52
CA ASP A 160 5.93 19.43 13.96
C ASP A 160 6.63 18.08 14.25
N PRO A 161 7.96 18.00 14.05
CA PRO A 161 8.72 16.77 14.25
C PRO A 161 8.80 16.37 15.73
N THR A 162 8.45 17.28 16.63
CA THR A 162 8.39 17.04 18.07
C THR A 162 7.07 16.44 18.54
N CYS A 163 6.07 16.35 17.66
CA CYS A 163 4.71 15.94 18.02
C CYS A 163 4.15 16.72 19.23
N SER A 164 4.44 18.02 19.24
CA SER A 164 4.13 18.90 20.38
C SER A 164 2.65 19.25 20.45
N THR A 165 2.02 19.39 19.28
CA THR A 165 0.62 19.78 19.14
C THR A 165 -0.34 18.67 19.58
N ASP A 166 -1.49 19.08 20.12
CA ASP A 166 -2.57 18.15 20.49
C ASP A 166 -3.08 17.34 19.29
N PHE A 167 -3.05 17.94 18.09
CA PHE A 167 -3.41 17.25 16.86
C PHE A 167 -2.46 16.07 16.60
N MET A 168 -1.14 16.29 16.64
CA MET A 168 -0.16 15.22 16.42
C MET A 168 -0.29 14.11 17.46
N LYS A 169 -0.52 14.47 18.73
CA LYS A 169 -0.69 13.48 19.81
C LYS A 169 -1.93 12.62 19.67
N ARG A 170 -3.04 13.19 19.21
CA ARG A 170 -4.31 12.46 19.07
C ARG A 170 -4.39 11.67 17.77
N SER A 171 -4.01 12.29 16.66
CA SER A 171 -4.27 11.75 15.32
C SER A 171 -3.05 11.10 14.67
N CYS A 172 -1.84 11.36 15.14
CA CYS A 172 -0.59 10.88 14.52
C CYS A 172 0.21 9.97 15.45
N LYS A 173 -0.49 9.09 16.18
CA LYS A 173 0.11 8.26 17.22
C LYS A 173 1.21 7.34 16.70
N LYS A 174 1.05 6.75 15.51
CA LYS A 174 2.10 5.90 14.90
C LYS A 174 3.30 6.74 14.52
N THR A 175 3.07 7.83 13.80
CA THR A 175 4.11 8.75 13.34
C THR A 175 4.89 9.33 14.53
N CYS A 176 4.20 9.65 15.61
CA CYS A 176 4.76 10.15 16.87
C CYS A 176 5.27 9.05 17.83
N ARG A 177 5.15 7.77 17.46
CA ARG A 177 5.53 6.61 18.28
C ARG A 177 4.89 6.60 19.68
N LEU A 178 3.66 7.07 19.77
CA LEU A 178 2.86 7.04 20.99
C LEU A 178 2.22 5.66 21.16
N THR A 179 2.16 5.19 22.40
CA THR A 179 1.63 3.87 22.79
C THR A 179 0.47 3.97 23.77
N ASP A 180 -0.10 5.16 23.93
CA ASP A 180 -1.19 5.47 24.88
C ASP A 180 -2.54 4.84 24.51
N CYS A 181 -2.67 4.26 23.32
CA CYS A 181 -3.83 3.46 22.93
C CYS A 181 -3.72 1.99 23.40
N LEU A 182 -2.57 1.56 23.90
CA LEU A 182 -2.33 0.18 24.33
C LEU A 182 -2.71 0.02 25.80
N PRO A 183 -3.25 -1.14 26.21
CA PRO A 183 -3.36 -1.48 27.62
C PRO A 183 -1.95 -1.55 28.23
N GLY A 184 -1.77 -0.90 29.38
CA GLY A 184 -0.51 -0.92 30.16
C GLY A 184 -0.26 -2.22 30.90
#